data_AF-A0A455C1L2-F1
#
_entry.id   AF-A0A455C1L2-F1
#
_cell.length_a   1.000
_cell.length_b   1.000
_cell.length_c   1.000
_cell.angle_alpha   90.00
_cell.angle_beta   90.00
_cell.angle_gamma   90.00
#
_symmetry.space_group_name_H-M   'P 1'
#
loop_
_entity.id
_entity.type
_entity.pdbx_description
1 polymer ?
#
loop_
_entity_poly.entity_id
_entity_poly.type
_entity_poly.pdbx_seq_one_letter_code
_entity_poly.pdbx_strand_id
1 'polypeptide(L)'
;MPPYDEQTQAFINAAQEARNKFEEAERSLKDVEESIRNLEQEISFDFGPHGEFAYLYSQCYELTTNEYVYRLCPFKLVSQKPKLGGSPTSLGTWGSWAGPDHDKFSAMKYEQGTGCWQGPNRSTTVRLLCGKETVVTSTTEPSRCEYLMELMTPAACPEPPPEPPAAGNHDEL
;
A
#
# COMPACT_ATOMS: atom_id res chain seq x y z
N MET A 1 -41.71 -36.46 8.07
CA MET A 1 -42.33 -35.91 6.84
C MET A 1 -42.12 -36.95 5.75
N PRO A 2 -43.17 -37.42 5.04
CA PRO A 2 -42.97 -38.39 3.96
C PRO A 2 -42.08 -37.80 2.86
N PRO A 3 -41.27 -38.62 2.18
CA PRO A 3 -40.44 -38.16 1.06
C PRO A 3 -41.33 -37.64 -0.08
N TYR A 4 -40.83 -36.64 -0.80
CA TYR A 4 -41.48 -36.11 -2.00
C TYR A 4 -41.54 -37.19 -3.09
N ASP A 5 -42.51 -37.07 -4.00
CA ASP A 5 -42.55 -37.91 -5.20
C ASP A 5 -41.33 -37.64 -6.09
N GLU A 6 -40.99 -38.61 -6.94
CA GLU A 6 -39.78 -38.60 -7.76
C GLU A 6 -39.68 -37.35 -8.65
N GLN A 7 -40.83 -36.88 -9.16
CA GLN A 7 -40.89 -35.71 -10.03
C GLN A 7 -40.60 -34.43 -9.23
N THR A 8 -41.23 -34.28 -8.06
CA THR A 8 -40.97 -33.16 -7.14
C THR A 8 -39.51 -33.16 -6.67
N GLN A 9 -38.93 -34.33 -6.35
CA GLN A 9 -37.53 -34.43 -5.94
C GLN A 9 -36.57 -34.04 -7.07
N ALA A 10 -36.87 -34.41 -8.32
CA ALA A 10 -36.08 -34.00 -9.48
C ALA A 10 -36.09 -32.48 -9.68
N PHE A 11 -37.25 -31.82 -9.51
CA PHE A 11 -37.34 -30.36 -9.57
C PHE A 11 -36.56 -29.68 -8.44
N ILE A 12 -36.62 -30.21 -7.22
CA ILE A 12 -35.85 -29.68 -6.08
C ILE A 12 -34.34 -29.79 -6.36
N ASN A 13 -33.88 -30.94 -6.84
CA ASN A 13 -32.47 -31.16 -7.15
C ASN A 13 -31.98 -30.23 -8.27
N ALA A 14 -32.76 -30.10 -9.35
CA ALA A 14 -32.45 -29.20 -10.46
C ALA A 14 -32.42 -27.73 -10.01
N ALA A 15 -33.36 -27.32 -9.16
CA ALA A 15 -33.38 -25.97 -8.60
C ALA A 15 -32.17 -25.72 -7.69
N GLN A 16 -31.76 -26.70 -6.88
CA GLN A 16 -30.58 -26.58 -6.02
C GLN A 16 -29.29 -26.51 -6.85
N GLU A 17 -29.16 -27.32 -7.90
CA GLU A 17 -28.02 -27.28 -8.81
C GLU A 17 -27.91 -25.91 -9.51
N ALA A 18 -29.03 -25.38 -10.00
CA ALA A 18 -29.07 -24.06 -10.61
C ALA A 18 -28.67 -22.95 -9.63
N ARG A 19 -29.13 -23.01 -8.37
CA ARG A 19 -28.74 -22.05 -7.32
C ARG A 19 -27.24 -22.13 -7.01
N ASN A 20 -26.71 -23.33 -6.81
CA ASN A 20 -25.28 -23.51 -6.54
C ASN A 20 -24.42 -22.96 -7.67
N LYS A 21 -24.79 -23.23 -8.94
CA LYS A 21 -24.10 -22.69 -10.12
C LYS A 21 -24.18 -21.16 -10.19
N PHE A 22 -25.32 -20.59 -9.84
CA PHE A 22 -25.50 -19.12 -9.78
C PHE A 22 -24.61 -18.50 -8.69
N GLU A 23 -24.64 -19.05 -7.47
CA GLU A 23 -23.82 -18.55 -6.35
C GLU A 23 -22.31 -18.66 -6.63
N GLU A 24 -21.88 -19.73 -7.30
CA GLU A 24 -20.49 -19.91 -7.72
C GLU A 24 -20.09 -18.85 -8.77
N ALA A 25 -20.92 -18.66 -9.79
CA ALA A 25 -20.68 -17.65 -10.82
C ALA A 25 -20.71 -16.22 -10.25
N GLU A 26 -21.63 -15.91 -9.34
CA GLU A 26 -21.74 -14.61 -8.67
C GLU A 26 -20.51 -14.33 -7.79
N ARG A 27 -20.03 -15.33 -7.04
CA ARG A 27 -18.79 -15.21 -6.27
C ARG A 27 -17.59 -14.96 -7.18
N SER A 28 -17.45 -15.73 -8.26
CA SER A 28 -16.36 -15.56 -9.21
C SER A 28 -16.39 -14.19 -9.88
N LEU A 29 -17.59 -13.69 -10.25
CA LEU A 29 -17.74 -12.34 -10.80
C LEU A 29 -17.25 -11.29 -9.82
N LYS A 30 -17.69 -11.38 -8.55
CA LYS A 30 -17.28 -10.45 -7.51
C LYS A 30 -15.77 -10.43 -7.29
N ASP A 31 -15.13 -11.60 -7.25
CA ASP A 31 -13.68 -11.72 -7.08
C ASP A 31 -12.90 -11.08 -8.25
N VAL A 32 -13.39 -11.26 -9.49
CA VAL A 32 -12.81 -10.65 -10.69
C VAL A 32 -13.03 -9.14 -10.71
N GLU A 33 -14.22 -8.64 -10.35
CA GLU A 33 -14.49 -7.21 -10.24
C GLU A 33 -13.62 -6.52 -9.19
N GLU A 34 -13.41 -7.14 -8.03
CA GLU A 34 -12.48 -6.64 -7.01
C GLU A 34 -11.04 -6.62 -7.55
N SER A 35 -10.64 -7.63 -8.31
CA SER A 35 -9.31 -7.69 -8.94
C SER A 35 -9.11 -6.57 -9.97
N ILE A 36 -10.11 -6.30 -10.82
CA ILE A 36 -10.08 -5.19 -11.79
C ILE A 36 -9.91 -3.86 -11.06
N ARG A 37 -10.72 -3.60 -10.03
CA ARG A 37 -10.62 -2.34 -9.26
C ARG A 37 -9.24 -2.15 -8.63
N ASN A 38 -8.66 -3.21 -8.10
CA ASN A 38 -7.31 -3.15 -7.52
C ASN A 38 -6.25 -2.83 -8.58
N LEU A 39 -6.34 -3.43 -9.77
CA LEU A 39 -5.42 -3.17 -10.88
C LEU A 39 -5.58 -1.76 -11.46
N GLU A 40 -6.80 -1.28 -11.63
CA GLU A 40 -7.09 0.09 -12.07
C GLU A 40 -6.51 1.11 -11.07
N GLN A 41 -6.63 0.83 -9.77
CA GLN A 41 -6.03 1.65 -8.73
C GLN A 41 -4.50 1.64 -8.81
N GLU A 42 -3.88 0.48 -9.05
CA GLU A 42 -2.43 0.37 -9.22
C GLU A 42 -1.90 1.19 -10.40
N ILE A 43 -2.58 1.10 -11.56
CA ILE A 43 -2.24 1.86 -12.76
C ILE A 43 -2.38 3.37 -12.54
N SER A 44 -3.27 3.79 -11.62
CA SER A 44 -3.50 5.21 -11.34
C SER A 44 -2.40 5.87 -10.52
N PHE A 45 -1.50 5.11 -9.90
CA PHE A 45 -0.46 5.68 -9.03
C PHE A 45 0.68 6.31 -9.83
N ASP A 46 1.08 7.50 -9.40
CA ASP A 46 2.27 8.18 -9.88
C ASP A 46 3.51 7.59 -9.17
N PHE A 47 4.22 6.68 -9.84
CA PHE A 47 5.42 6.03 -9.31
C PHE A 47 6.71 6.82 -9.56
N GLY A 48 6.61 8.09 -9.95
CA GLY A 48 7.74 8.90 -10.38
C GLY A 48 7.90 8.93 -11.90
N PRO A 49 8.71 9.86 -12.43
CA PRO A 49 8.88 10.08 -13.87
C PRO A 49 9.34 8.84 -14.64
N HIS A 50 10.17 7.99 -14.00
CA HIS A 50 10.69 6.76 -14.57
C HIS A 50 10.23 5.50 -13.80
N GLY A 51 9.27 5.65 -12.88
CA GLY A 51 8.76 4.53 -12.06
C GLY A 51 9.71 4.13 -10.94
N GLU A 52 10.55 5.04 -10.47
CA GLU A 52 11.58 4.85 -9.45
C GLU A 52 11.02 4.29 -8.14
N PHE A 53 9.77 4.61 -7.83
CA PHE A 53 9.08 4.17 -6.62
C PHE A 53 8.22 2.91 -6.81
N ALA A 54 8.12 2.36 -8.02
CA ALA A 54 7.22 1.24 -8.32
C ALA A 54 7.53 -0.01 -7.48
N TYR A 55 8.79 -0.27 -7.16
CA TYR A 55 9.16 -1.44 -6.35
C TYR A 55 8.73 -1.34 -4.87
N LEU A 56 8.40 -0.14 -4.39
CA LEU A 56 7.87 0.07 -3.04
C LEU A 56 6.40 -0.36 -2.94
N TYR A 57 5.70 -0.39 -4.07
CA TYR A 57 4.34 -0.91 -4.12
C TYR A 57 4.32 -2.38 -3.73
N SER A 58 3.24 -2.82 -3.08
CA SER A 58 3.07 -4.16 -2.49
C SER A 58 4.04 -4.54 -1.36
N GLN A 59 5.02 -3.70 -1.03
CA GLN A 59 5.94 -3.93 0.09
C GLN A 59 5.46 -3.22 1.35
N CYS A 60 5.86 -3.73 2.52
CA CYS A 60 5.60 -3.08 3.79
C CYS A 60 6.84 -3.12 4.68
N TYR A 61 7.08 -2.02 5.38
CA TYR A 61 8.23 -1.80 6.24
C TYR A 61 7.74 -1.52 7.65
N GLU A 62 8.38 -2.13 8.64
CA GLU A 62 7.97 -2.03 10.04
C GLU A 62 9.04 -1.33 10.88
N LEU A 63 8.59 -0.48 11.79
CA LEU A 63 9.42 0.14 12.83
C LEU A 63 8.85 -0.22 14.19
N THR A 64 9.64 -0.94 14.99
CA THR A 64 9.23 -1.32 16.35
C THR A 64 9.77 -0.31 17.36
N THR A 65 8.86 0.22 18.17
CA THR A 65 9.17 1.07 19.33
C THR A 65 8.95 0.30 20.63
N ASN A 66 9.02 0.98 21.77
CA ASN A 66 8.73 0.38 23.08
C ASN A 66 7.24 -0.03 23.20
N GLU A 67 6.33 0.79 22.67
CA GLU A 67 4.88 0.61 22.86
C GLU A 67 4.20 0.01 21.62
N TYR A 68 4.65 0.38 20.43
CA TYR A 68 3.96 0.09 19.18
C TYR A 68 4.87 -0.48 18.10
N VAL A 69 4.29 -1.28 17.21
CA VAL A 69 4.84 -1.63 15.90
C VAL A 69 4.12 -0.77 14.87
N TYR A 70 4.87 0.11 14.21
CA TYR A 70 4.38 0.90 13.09
C TYR A 70 4.64 0.14 11.80
N ARG A 71 3.68 0.15 10.89
CA ARG A 71 3.78 -0.49 9.59
C ARG A 71 3.41 0.51 8.50
N LEU A 72 4.36 0.78 7.62
CA LEU A 72 4.20 1.57 6.41
C LEU A 72 4.12 0.63 5.21
N CYS A 73 3.03 0.70 4.45
CA CYS A 73 2.92 0.07 3.14
C CYS A 73 2.78 1.18 2.09
N PRO A 74 3.87 1.54 1.37
CA PRO A 74 3.84 2.62 0.39
C PRO A 74 2.69 2.47 -0.61
N PHE A 75 2.06 3.60 -0.96
CA PHE A 75 0.89 3.66 -1.85
C PHE A 75 -0.39 2.96 -1.34
N LYS A 76 -0.38 2.45 -0.11
CA LYS A 76 -1.54 1.75 0.48
C LYS A 76 -1.99 2.39 1.78
N LEU A 77 -1.25 2.19 2.87
CA LEU A 77 -1.64 2.66 4.20
C LEU A 77 -0.48 2.71 5.19
N VAL A 78 -0.68 3.47 6.25
CA VAL A 78 0.12 3.44 7.48
C VAL A 78 -0.75 2.95 8.62
N SER A 79 -0.21 2.08 9.46
CA SER A 79 -0.90 1.58 10.65
C SER A 79 0.03 1.45 11.84
N GLN A 80 -0.58 1.41 13.02
CA GLN A 80 0.06 1.23 14.30
C GLN A 80 -0.61 0.07 15.04
N LYS A 81 0.18 -0.83 15.62
CA LYS A 81 -0.32 -1.92 16.46
C LYS A 81 0.37 -1.91 17.82
N PRO A 82 -0.36 -1.95 18.95
CA PRO A 82 0.25 -2.09 20.28
C PRO A 82 0.97 -3.43 20.41
N LYS A 83 2.15 -3.43 21.07
CA LYS A 83 2.93 -4.67 21.27
C LYS A 83 2.28 -5.65 22.24
N LEU A 84 1.57 -5.13 23.25
CA LEU A 84 0.92 -5.91 24.30
C LEU A 84 -0.45 -6.47 23.89
N GLY A 85 -0.72 -6.55 22.59
CA GLY A 85 -2.02 -6.96 22.06
C GLY A 85 -2.97 -5.78 21.86
N GLY A 86 -3.94 -5.98 20.96
CA GLY A 86 -4.87 -4.94 20.52
C GLY A 86 -5.04 -4.94 19.01
N SER A 87 -6.13 -4.31 18.55
CA SER A 87 -6.42 -4.14 17.13
C SER A 87 -5.48 -3.10 16.51
N PRO A 88 -5.04 -3.27 15.25
CA PRO A 88 -4.33 -2.24 14.52
C PRO A 88 -5.19 -0.97 14.39
N THR A 89 -4.56 0.18 14.54
CA THR A 89 -5.15 1.50 14.28
C THR A 89 -4.61 2.03 12.96
N SER A 90 -5.48 2.54 12.08
CA SER A 90 -5.06 3.18 10.84
C SER A 90 -4.54 4.58 11.13
N LEU A 91 -3.33 4.89 10.67
CA LEU A 91 -2.73 6.22 10.74
C LEU A 91 -2.88 7.00 9.41
N GLY A 92 -3.54 6.40 8.42
CA GLY A 92 -3.87 7.02 7.14
C GLY A 92 -3.79 6.02 5.99
N THR A 93 -4.55 6.27 4.94
CA THR A 93 -4.43 5.63 3.62
C THR A 93 -3.72 6.56 2.66
N TRP A 94 -3.03 5.98 1.68
CA TRP A 94 -2.32 6.77 0.67
C TRP A 94 -3.25 7.79 0.01
N GLY A 95 -2.80 9.04 -0.04
CA GLY A 95 -3.52 10.14 -0.68
C GLY A 95 -2.77 10.67 -1.89
N SER A 96 -1.59 11.24 -1.67
CA SER A 96 -0.81 11.89 -2.73
C SER A 96 0.64 12.14 -2.33
N TRP A 97 1.44 12.52 -3.31
CA TRP A 97 2.74 13.16 -3.10
C TRP A 97 2.57 14.54 -2.47
N ALA A 98 3.48 14.90 -1.55
CA ALA A 98 3.43 16.13 -0.77
C ALA A 98 4.81 16.80 -0.62
N GLY A 99 5.76 16.50 -1.51
CA GLY A 99 7.01 17.24 -1.61
C GLY A 99 6.80 18.65 -2.20
N PRO A 100 7.77 19.56 -2.03
CA PRO A 100 7.74 20.89 -2.61
C PRO A 100 7.85 20.86 -4.15
N ASP A 101 7.58 21.97 -4.83
CA ASP A 101 7.55 22.04 -6.31
C ASP A 101 8.85 21.56 -6.99
N HIS A 102 10.01 21.76 -6.35
CA HIS A 102 11.31 21.33 -6.88
C HIS A 102 11.66 19.87 -6.57
N ASP A 103 10.89 19.22 -5.69
CA ASP A 103 11.10 17.82 -5.27
C ASP A 103 9.78 17.19 -4.81
N LYS A 104 8.82 17.08 -5.74
CA LYS A 104 7.46 16.56 -5.49
C LYS A 104 7.47 15.21 -4.76
N PHE A 105 8.45 14.36 -5.07
CA PHE A 105 8.54 12.98 -4.62
C PHE A 105 9.29 12.82 -3.29
N SER A 106 9.73 13.90 -2.64
CA SER A 106 10.38 13.84 -1.33
C SER A 106 9.46 13.47 -0.16
N ALA A 107 8.13 13.53 -0.32
CA ALA A 107 7.21 13.22 0.75
C ALA A 107 5.90 12.59 0.25
N MET A 108 5.39 11.63 1.01
CA MET A 108 4.14 10.94 0.80
C MET A 108 3.14 11.34 1.88
N LYS A 109 1.89 11.63 1.51
CA LYS A 109 0.82 11.99 2.43
C LYS A 109 -0.21 10.87 2.55
N TYR A 110 -0.48 10.48 3.79
CA TYR A 110 -1.49 9.49 4.15
C TYR A 110 -2.54 10.15 5.03
N GLU A 111 -3.80 10.05 4.63
CA GLU A 111 -4.91 10.78 5.26
C GLU A 111 -6.06 9.84 5.59
N GLN A 112 -7.12 10.36 6.21
CA GLN A 112 -8.35 9.60 6.49
C GLN A 112 -8.11 8.34 7.36
N GLY A 113 -7.14 8.40 8.28
CA GLY A 113 -6.92 7.37 9.28
C GLY A 113 -8.06 7.31 10.31
N THR A 114 -7.91 6.41 11.28
CA THR A 114 -8.91 6.21 12.34
C THR A 114 -9.15 7.52 13.10
N GLY A 115 -10.42 7.85 13.36
CA GLY A 115 -10.83 9.07 14.06
C GLY A 115 -10.13 9.24 15.43
N CYS A 116 -9.66 10.44 15.69
CA CYS A 116 -8.98 10.82 16.93
C CYS A 116 -9.95 11.50 17.88
N TRP A 117 -9.93 11.11 19.16
CA TRP A 117 -10.76 11.80 20.16
C TRP A 117 -10.27 13.24 20.35
N GLN A 118 -11.14 14.22 20.07
CA GLN A 118 -10.80 15.65 20.09
C GLN A 118 -9.61 16.01 19.18
N GLY A 119 -9.51 15.38 18.01
CA GLY A 119 -8.50 15.69 17.01
C GLY A 119 -9.02 15.41 15.59
N PRO A 120 -8.24 15.75 14.57
CA PRO A 120 -8.56 15.37 13.20
C PRO A 120 -8.50 13.85 13.03
N ASN A 121 -8.96 13.35 11.89
CA ASN A 121 -8.66 11.97 11.50
C ASN A 121 -7.14 11.79 11.48
N ARG A 122 -6.66 10.64 11.96
CA ARG A 122 -5.22 10.37 11.98
C ARG A 122 -4.64 10.51 10.58
N SER A 123 -3.48 11.15 10.50
CA SER A 123 -2.76 11.35 9.24
C SER A 123 -1.27 11.14 9.45
N THR A 124 -0.59 10.71 8.39
CA THR A 124 0.86 10.48 8.42
C THR A 124 1.49 11.14 7.21
N THR A 125 2.54 11.92 7.44
CA THR A 125 3.47 12.35 6.40
C THR A 125 4.70 11.46 6.47
N VAL A 126 5.07 10.84 5.35
CA VAL A 126 6.29 10.03 5.24
C VAL A 126 7.29 10.82 4.39
N ARG A 127 8.42 11.19 4.97
CA ARG A 127 9.54 11.80 4.25
C ARG A 127 10.43 10.71 3.66
N LEU A 128 10.81 10.87 2.41
CA LEU A 128 11.71 9.97 1.71
C LEU A 128 13.13 10.52 1.77
N LEU A 129 14.05 9.67 2.22
CA LEU A 129 15.46 10.01 2.37
C LEU A 129 16.28 9.09 1.48
N CYS A 130 17.26 9.64 0.75
CA CYS A 130 18.21 8.83 -0.01
C CYS A 130 19.01 7.92 0.94
N GLY A 131 19.07 6.64 0.62
CA GLY A 131 19.94 5.68 1.29
C GLY A 131 20.00 4.34 0.57
N LYS A 132 20.85 3.44 1.06
CA LYS A 132 21.16 2.17 0.36
C LYS A 132 20.10 1.09 0.56
N GLU A 133 19.33 1.19 1.63
CA GLU A 133 18.34 0.20 2.02
C GLU A 133 16.98 0.87 2.12
N THR A 134 15.91 0.10 1.88
CA THR A 134 14.56 0.59 2.11
C THR A 134 14.10 0.24 3.52
N VAL A 135 14.07 1.23 4.42
CA VAL A 135 13.78 1.02 5.84
C VAL A 135 13.15 2.27 6.47
N VAL A 136 12.16 2.06 7.34
CA VAL A 136 11.61 3.14 8.16
C VAL A 136 12.59 3.44 9.28
N THR A 137 13.18 4.63 9.26
CA THR A 137 14.25 5.02 10.20
C THR A 137 13.71 5.67 11.46
N SER A 138 12.60 6.40 11.36
CA SER A 138 12.02 7.11 12.49
C SER A 138 10.51 7.28 12.35
N THR A 139 9.85 7.50 13.49
CA THR A 139 8.44 7.87 13.59
C THR A 139 8.25 8.78 14.79
N THR A 140 7.51 9.86 14.60
CA THR A 140 7.20 10.85 15.65
C THR A 140 5.75 11.31 15.53
N GLU A 141 5.16 11.78 16.62
CA GLU A 141 3.84 12.41 16.65
C GLU A 141 4.02 13.91 16.99
N PRO A 142 4.42 14.74 16.01
CA PRO A 142 4.69 16.17 16.25
C PRO A 142 3.44 16.95 16.69
N SER A 143 2.25 16.47 16.34
CA SER A 143 0.97 17.03 16.78
C SER A 143 -0.01 15.88 16.98
N ARG A 144 -1.02 16.09 17.84
CA ARG A 144 -1.95 15.03 18.22
C ARG A 144 -2.58 14.40 16.98
N CYS A 145 -2.42 13.09 16.83
CA CYS A 145 -2.94 12.30 15.71
C CYS A 145 -2.37 12.67 14.33
N GLU A 146 -1.27 13.43 14.29
CA GLU A 146 -0.49 13.71 13.10
C GLU A 146 0.90 13.12 13.27
N TYR A 147 1.25 12.21 12.37
CA TYR A 147 2.49 11.45 12.45
C TYR A 147 3.47 11.90 11.36
N LEU A 148 4.75 11.88 11.69
CA LEU A 148 5.86 12.07 10.77
C LEU A 148 6.75 10.84 10.81
N MET A 149 6.84 10.14 9.68
CA MET A 149 7.76 9.01 9.49
C MET A 149 8.84 9.37 8.50
N GLU A 150 10.01 8.75 8.64
CA GLU A 150 11.09 8.83 7.66
C GLU A 150 11.33 7.44 7.07
N LEU A 151 11.26 7.34 5.75
CA LEU A 151 11.58 6.16 4.98
C LEU A 151 12.88 6.44 4.21
N MET A 152 13.95 5.75 4.60
CA MET A 152 15.16 5.70 3.80
C MET A 152 14.93 4.75 2.63
N THR A 153 15.35 5.12 1.42
CA THR A 153 15.18 4.30 0.21
C THR A 153 16.15 4.71 -0.90
N PRO A 154 16.67 3.74 -1.70
CA PRO A 154 17.43 4.05 -2.91
C PRO A 154 16.65 4.85 -3.96
N ALA A 155 15.31 4.76 -3.95
CA ALA A 155 14.44 5.45 -4.91
C ALA A 155 14.52 6.99 -4.77
N ALA A 156 14.87 7.47 -3.57
CA ALA A 156 14.98 8.89 -3.28
C ALA A 156 16.39 9.44 -3.56
N CYS A 157 17.32 8.60 -4.05
CA CYS A 157 18.64 9.06 -4.44
C CYS A 157 18.61 9.62 -5.86
N PRO A 158 19.30 10.74 -6.12
CA PRO A 158 19.43 11.27 -7.48
C PRO A 158 20.13 10.24 -8.37
N GLU A 159 19.70 10.13 -9.62
CA GLU A 159 20.42 9.32 -10.59
C GLU A 159 21.87 9.82 -10.69
N PRO A 160 22.86 8.91 -10.68
CA PRO A 160 24.23 9.31 -10.94
C PRO A 160 24.31 9.94 -12.34
N PRO A 161 25.11 11.00 -12.52
CA PRO A 161 25.30 11.59 -13.84
C PRO A 161 25.80 10.51 -14.81
N PRO A 162 25.39 10.56 -16.10
CA PRO A 162 25.82 9.59 -17.08
C PRO A 162 27.34 9.53 -17.13
N GLU A 163 27.91 8.32 -17.11
CA GLU A 163 29.35 8.14 -17.16
C GLU A 163 29.92 8.77 -18.44
N PRO A 164 31.02 9.55 -18.35
CA PRO A 164 31.66 10.08 -19.54
C PRO A 164 32.09 8.93 -20.45
N PRO A 165 32.00 9.08 -21.78
CA PRO A 165 32.37 8.02 -22.71
C PRO A 165 33.79 7.55 -22.42
N ALA A 166 33.96 6.24 -22.25
CA ALA A 166 35.25 5.62 -21.97
C ALA A 166 36.30 6.16 -22.96
N ALA A 167 37.30 6.89 -22.44
CA ALA A 167 38.41 7.37 -23.25
C ALA A 167 39.06 6.15 -23.92
N GLY A 168 38.96 6.11 -25.25
CA GLY A 168 39.50 5.03 -26.05
C GLY A 168 40.98 4.79 -25.77
N ASN A 169 41.36 3.51 -25.78
CA ASN A 169 42.75 3.04 -25.80
C ASN A 169 43.60 3.93 -26.72
N HIS A 170 44.50 4.72 -26.13
CA HIS A 170 45.65 5.25 -26.83
C HIS A 170 46.86 4.45 -26.33
N ASP A 171 47.16 3.36 -27.05
CA ASP A 171 48.42 2.64 -26.91
C ASP A 171 49.54 3.58 -27.38
N GLU A 172 50.40 4.03 -26.46
CA GLU A 172 51.67 4.65 -26.83
C GLU A 172 52.81 3.62 -26.73
N LEU A 173 53.52 3.48 -27.84
CA LEU A 173 54.67 2.62 -28.13
C LEU A 173 55.90 2.93 -27.28
#